data_AF-A0A8J6E9J7-F1
#
_entry.id   AF-A0A8J6E9J7-F1
#
_cell.length_a   1.000
_cell.length_b   1.000
_cell.length_c   1.000
_cell.angle_alpha   90.00
_cell.angle_beta   90.00
_cell.angle_gamma   90.00
#
_symmetry.space_group_name_H-M   'P 1'
#
loop_
_entity.id
_entity.type
_entity.pdbx_description
1 polymer ?
#
loop_
_entity_poly.entity_id
_entity_poly.type
_entity_poly.pdbx_seq_one_letter_code
_entity_poly.pdbx_strand_id
1 'polypeptide(L)'
;MAEFDSRIAIEPANLLEGASNSQNRNVVRVISDLHLGSHWHTSENSKALSVCLDECLDPATFVKALVVGGDILEQWLVPHHTSPPNVVDVLRQTNVFPVIEKLRAVSKNGVQVYYIRGNHDDELDTPSLREVFGDDLIIVEGEELCFNGMRFQHGHYQDLLSMPYEGAKFQRPASYYMSRLAAASGNMQDRPNPGWLNFSWLAGNRFFTYFLTLFYFKPVTKYFMRMTMTISYQKKWHEIKDERVQLRNGNSLSLSEIVTEYSDLIWYAMERYGPVRTAAMFRMSLSGNVGHWMRRSPYLIEVAGHSHIPMLRSYMRYKSLLSDGTKAPRTLPTKVIYANSGSFTGGESTYVDILLSRTSHEVGWRSYLPPYLFGLEHPRDNRSYYENYKGEPTTNVQPHSWDPAGSINDPARLTQQESGVAAGTVVPYEVRMAEWRDGGFYIRKAKRVPYRFDPTSFNRRKHAVNKYDVPIESGWVTAMGGARMGVPVTSVDAGDMWGCEALQTSDVEDMV
;
A
#
# COMPACT_ATOMS: atom_id res chain seq x y z
N MET A 1 29.64 0.85 13.95
CA MET A 1 28.49 -0.02 13.65
C MET A 1 27.76 0.60 12.48
N ALA A 2 27.58 -0.12 11.38
CA ALA A 2 27.01 0.39 10.13
C ALA A 2 25.49 0.59 10.26
N GLU A 3 25.01 1.74 9.79
CA GLU A 3 23.60 2.15 9.65
C GLU A 3 22.82 1.20 8.74
N PHE A 4 21.59 0.84 9.13
CA PHE A 4 20.63 0.12 8.28
C PHE A 4 19.44 1.06 8.02
N ASP A 5 19.37 1.64 6.82
CA ASP A 5 18.19 2.33 6.29
C ASP A 5 17.10 1.28 6.09
N SER A 6 15.90 1.48 6.66
CA SER A 6 14.76 0.55 6.54
C SER A 6 14.17 0.48 5.12
N ARG A 7 14.86 1.04 4.13
CA ARG A 7 14.63 0.84 2.71
C ARG A 7 15.71 -0.11 2.20
N ILE A 8 15.49 -1.41 2.36
CA ILE A 8 16.23 -2.37 1.55
C ILE A 8 15.65 -2.25 0.15
N ALA A 9 16.22 -1.33 -0.64
CA ALA A 9 16.18 -1.49 -2.07
C ALA A 9 16.91 -2.80 -2.36
N ILE A 10 16.15 -3.89 -2.51
CA ILE A 10 16.69 -5.13 -3.02
C ILE A 10 17.36 -4.75 -4.34
N GLU A 11 18.69 -4.88 -4.40
CA GLU A 11 19.47 -4.66 -5.62
C GLU A 11 18.79 -5.46 -6.75
N PRO A 12 18.17 -4.80 -7.75
CA PRO A 12 17.31 -5.47 -8.75
C PRO A 12 18.06 -6.41 -9.70
N ALA A 13 19.37 -6.62 -9.48
CA ALA A 13 20.28 -7.37 -10.35
C ALA A 13 19.68 -8.73 -10.76
N ASN A 14 18.98 -9.42 -9.85
CA ASN A 14 18.41 -10.75 -10.11
C ASN A 14 17.12 -10.78 -10.95
N LEU A 15 16.43 -9.65 -11.15
CA LEU A 15 15.25 -9.61 -12.05
C LEU A 15 15.66 -9.69 -13.52
N LEU A 16 16.91 -9.39 -13.86
CA LEU A 16 17.41 -9.34 -15.25
C LEU A 16 18.63 -10.24 -15.49
N GLU A 17 19.49 -10.50 -14.51
CA GLU A 17 20.76 -11.22 -14.72
C GLU A 17 20.63 -12.74 -14.91
N GLY A 18 19.49 -13.35 -14.58
CA GLY A 18 19.24 -14.78 -14.87
C GLY A 18 18.90 -15.12 -16.34
N ALA A 19 18.90 -14.13 -17.24
CA ALA A 19 18.34 -14.23 -18.59
C ALA A 19 19.27 -14.84 -19.66
N SER A 20 20.37 -15.50 -19.29
CA SER A 20 21.21 -16.16 -20.31
C SER A 20 20.60 -17.44 -20.88
N ASN A 21 19.48 -17.95 -20.32
CA ASN A 21 18.80 -19.13 -20.89
C ASN A 21 17.28 -19.26 -20.65
N SER A 22 16.59 -18.32 -19.99
CA SER A 22 15.16 -18.48 -19.69
C SER A 22 14.25 -17.93 -20.80
N GLN A 23 13.55 -18.82 -21.49
CA GLN A 23 12.40 -18.60 -22.40
C GLN A 23 11.74 -17.22 -22.26
N ASN A 24 11.85 -16.31 -23.26
CA ASN A 24 10.98 -15.15 -23.61
C ASN A 24 10.07 -14.43 -22.57
N ARG A 25 10.22 -14.63 -21.26
CA ARG A 25 9.35 -14.19 -20.17
C ARG A 25 9.61 -12.72 -19.88
N ASN A 26 8.61 -11.88 -20.07
CA ASN A 26 8.71 -10.43 -19.94
C ASN A 26 7.48 -9.78 -19.29
N VAL A 27 6.63 -10.57 -18.62
CA VAL A 27 5.45 -10.08 -17.91
C VAL A 27 5.70 -10.11 -16.40
N VAL A 28 5.42 -9.00 -15.73
CA VAL A 28 5.28 -8.94 -14.27
C VAL A 28 3.79 -8.93 -13.96
N ARG A 29 3.29 -10.00 -13.36
CA ARG A 29 1.90 -10.09 -12.91
C ARG A 29 1.80 -9.68 -11.45
N VAL A 30 0.75 -8.95 -11.11
CA VAL A 30 0.47 -8.51 -9.75
C VAL A 30 -0.94 -8.94 -9.36
N ILE A 31 -1.04 -9.61 -8.21
CA ILE A 31 -2.29 -9.98 -7.54
C ILE A 31 -2.26 -9.47 -6.10
N SER A 32 -3.41 -9.23 -5.49
CA SER A 32 -3.51 -8.78 -4.10
C SER A 32 -4.93 -9.04 -3.57
N ASP A 33 -5.12 -8.92 -2.26
CA ASP A 33 -6.43 -8.91 -1.59
C ASP A 33 -7.18 -10.21 -1.91
N LEU A 34 -6.57 -11.33 -1.50
CA LEU A 34 -7.10 -12.68 -1.67
C LEU A 34 -8.07 -13.04 -0.55
N HIS A 35 -7.78 -12.59 0.67
CA HIS A 35 -8.52 -12.84 1.92
C HIS A 35 -9.04 -14.29 2.04
N LEU A 36 -8.16 -15.24 1.76
CA LEU A 36 -8.45 -16.67 1.82
C LEU A 36 -8.92 -17.05 3.22
N GLY A 37 -9.95 -17.91 3.27
CA GLY A 37 -10.58 -18.37 4.51
C GLY A 37 -11.62 -17.43 5.09
N SER A 38 -12.04 -16.41 4.33
CA SER A 38 -13.13 -15.51 4.68
C SER A 38 -14.37 -15.69 3.80
N HIS A 39 -15.47 -15.09 4.23
CA HIS A 39 -16.69 -15.00 3.43
C HIS A 39 -16.55 -14.04 2.23
N TRP A 40 -15.50 -13.21 2.18
CA TRP A 40 -15.20 -12.36 1.02
C TRP A 40 -14.60 -13.15 -0.14
N HIS A 41 -13.95 -14.28 0.16
CA HIS A 41 -13.38 -15.18 -0.85
C HIS A 41 -14.40 -16.24 -1.26
N THR A 42 -15.18 -15.95 -2.29
CA THR A 42 -16.21 -16.87 -2.80
C THR A 42 -15.62 -18.01 -3.63
N SER A 43 -16.42 -19.03 -3.93
CA SER A 43 -16.03 -20.09 -4.86
C SER A 43 -15.66 -19.56 -6.26
N GLU A 44 -16.32 -18.49 -6.72
CA GLU A 44 -16.02 -17.87 -8.01
C GLU A 44 -14.67 -17.15 -7.96
N ASN A 45 -14.37 -16.46 -6.84
CA ASN A 45 -13.05 -15.88 -6.62
C ASN A 45 -11.95 -16.95 -6.58
N SER A 46 -12.22 -18.08 -5.92
CA SER A 46 -11.30 -19.22 -5.87
C SER A 46 -11.02 -19.78 -7.26
N LYS A 47 -12.05 -19.94 -8.10
CA LYS A 47 -11.92 -20.37 -9.49
C LYS A 47 -11.11 -19.37 -10.32
N ALA A 48 -11.43 -18.08 -10.22
CA ALA A 48 -10.70 -17.03 -10.92
C ALA A 48 -9.22 -17.00 -10.51
N LEU A 49 -8.93 -17.08 -9.21
CA LEU A 49 -7.57 -17.14 -8.70
C LEU A 49 -6.84 -18.38 -9.19
N SER A 50 -7.49 -19.55 -9.18
CA SER A 50 -6.92 -20.79 -9.74
C SER A 50 -6.50 -20.61 -11.20
N VAL A 51 -7.37 -20.05 -12.05
CA VAL A 51 -7.04 -19.82 -13.47
C VAL A 51 -5.90 -18.81 -13.62
N CYS A 52 -5.89 -17.74 -12.82
CA CYS A 52 -4.80 -16.76 -12.82
C CYS A 52 -3.44 -17.40 -12.48
N LEU A 53 -3.42 -18.34 -11.53
CA LEU A 53 -2.22 -19.08 -11.14
C LEU A 53 -1.83 -20.14 -12.17
N ASP A 54 -2.79 -20.81 -12.80
CA ASP A 54 -2.54 -21.74 -13.89
C ASP A 54 -1.90 -21.04 -15.11
N GLU A 55 -2.36 -19.83 -15.42
CA GLU A 55 -1.71 -18.98 -16.43
C GLU A 55 -0.26 -18.64 -16.06
N CYS A 56 0.08 -18.47 -14.77
CA CYS A 56 1.48 -18.25 -14.36
C CYS A 56 2.34 -19.51 -14.55
N LEU A 57 1.72 -20.70 -14.56
CA LEU A 57 2.41 -21.96 -14.81
C LEU A 57 2.62 -22.22 -16.31
N ASP A 58 1.75 -21.68 -17.17
CA ASP A 58 1.83 -21.84 -18.61
C ASP A 58 3.01 -21.03 -19.22
N PRO A 59 4.01 -21.68 -19.84
CA PRO A 59 5.10 -20.99 -20.53
C PRO A 59 4.64 -19.99 -21.61
N ALA A 60 3.44 -20.18 -22.19
CA ALA A 60 2.91 -19.32 -23.26
C ALA A 60 2.44 -17.95 -22.78
N THR A 61 2.28 -17.73 -21.47
CA THR A 61 1.87 -16.43 -20.90
C THR A 61 3.05 -15.50 -20.63
N PHE A 62 4.28 -16.03 -20.70
CA PHE A 62 5.51 -15.27 -20.52
C PHE A 62 5.62 -14.55 -19.16
N VAL A 63 4.92 -15.02 -18.13
CA VAL A 63 5.03 -14.51 -16.76
C VAL A 63 6.43 -14.80 -16.22
N LYS A 64 7.17 -13.73 -15.94
CA LYS A 64 8.51 -13.77 -15.37
C LYS A 64 8.49 -13.71 -13.86
N ALA A 65 7.64 -12.83 -13.33
CA ALA A 65 7.51 -12.59 -11.91
C ALA A 65 6.03 -12.44 -11.54
N LEU A 66 5.67 -12.98 -10.38
CA LEU A 66 4.40 -12.79 -9.71
C LEU A 66 4.66 -11.95 -8.45
N VAL A 67 4.07 -10.77 -8.36
CA VAL A 67 4.07 -9.94 -7.16
C VAL A 67 2.73 -10.13 -6.45
N VAL A 68 2.78 -10.63 -5.22
CA VAL A 68 1.64 -10.79 -4.34
C VAL A 68 1.61 -9.62 -3.36
N GLY A 69 0.69 -8.69 -3.60
CA GLY A 69 0.57 -7.40 -2.93
C GLY A 69 -0.09 -7.43 -1.56
N GLY A 70 -0.08 -8.56 -0.85
CA GLY A 70 -0.60 -8.67 0.51
C GLY A 70 -2.07 -9.07 0.62
N ASP A 71 -2.54 -9.15 1.86
CA ASP A 71 -3.89 -9.54 2.30
C ASP A 71 -4.27 -10.92 1.74
N ILE A 72 -3.44 -11.91 2.06
CA ILE A 72 -3.54 -13.27 1.52
C ILE A 72 -4.51 -14.10 2.36
N LEU A 73 -4.29 -14.16 3.67
CA LEU A 73 -5.10 -14.95 4.60
C LEU A 73 -5.89 -14.00 5.48
N GLU A 74 -7.15 -14.34 5.74
CA GLU A 74 -8.01 -13.48 6.54
C GLU A 74 -8.05 -13.88 8.02
N GLN A 75 -7.77 -12.93 8.91
CA GLN A 75 -7.85 -13.10 10.38
C GLN A 75 -8.55 -11.93 11.09
N TRP A 76 -8.82 -10.84 10.39
CA TRP A 76 -9.46 -9.61 10.85
C TRP A 76 -10.97 -9.57 10.58
N LEU A 77 -11.49 -10.26 9.56
CA LEU A 77 -12.93 -10.32 9.24
C LEU A 77 -13.65 -11.41 10.07
N VAL A 78 -13.37 -11.42 11.37
CA VAL A 78 -13.98 -12.31 12.36
C VAL A 78 -14.82 -11.46 13.30
N PRO A 79 -16.03 -11.87 13.72
CA PRO A 79 -16.80 -11.07 14.67
C PRO A 79 -16.00 -10.72 15.92
N HIS A 80 -16.18 -9.49 16.43
CA HIS A 80 -15.40 -8.99 17.56
C HIS A 80 -15.51 -9.85 18.83
N HIS A 81 -16.61 -10.60 19.01
CA HIS A 81 -16.82 -11.47 20.17
C HIS A 81 -16.19 -12.87 20.03
N THR A 82 -15.53 -13.15 18.91
CA THR A 82 -14.89 -14.45 18.62
C THR A 82 -13.39 -14.26 18.42
N SER A 83 -12.55 -15.07 19.07
CA SER A 83 -11.10 -14.97 18.84
C SER A 83 -10.74 -15.29 17.37
N PRO A 84 -9.80 -14.55 16.74
CA PRO A 84 -9.31 -14.90 15.41
C PRO A 84 -8.76 -16.32 15.35
N PRO A 85 -8.96 -17.03 14.22
CA PRO A 85 -8.36 -18.34 14.01
C PRO A 85 -6.84 -18.23 13.93
N ASN A 86 -6.14 -19.33 14.22
CA ASN A 86 -4.71 -19.41 13.93
C ASN A 86 -4.51 -19.55 12.41
N VAL A 87 -3.43 -18.96 11.87
CA VAL A 87 -2.95 -19.16 10.50
C VAL A 87 -2.99 -20.64 10.08
N VAL A 88 -2.52 -21.55 10.94
CA VAL A 88 -2.52 -22.99 10.63
C VAL A 88 -3.93 -23.53 10.42
N ASP A 89 -4.91 -23.05 11.17
CA ASP A 89 -6.30 -23.46 11.03
C ASP A 89 -6.90 -22.92 9.73
N VAL A 90 -6.56 -21.69 9.36
CA VAL A 90 -6.97 -21.08 8.08
C VAL A 90 -6.37 -21.86 6.89
N LEU A 91 -5.09 -22.21 6.96
CA LEU A 91 -4.41 -22.98 5.91
C LEU A 91 -5.00 -24.38 5.69
N ARG A 92 -5.57 -24.98 6.74
CA ARG A 92 -6.22 -26.30 6.69
C ARG A 92 -7.64 -26.27 6.13
N GLN A 93 -8.21 -25.09 5.87
CA GLN A 93 -9.53 -25.00 5.27
C GLN A 93 -9.52 -25.54 3.83
N THR A 94 -10.57 -26.30 3.49
CA THR A 94 -10.63 -27.08 2.23
C THR A 94 -10.68 -26.21 0.98
N ASN A 95 -11.19 -24.98 1.07
CA ASN A 95 -11.21 -23.99 -0.01
C ASN A 95 -9.91 -23.17 -0.13
N VAL A 96 -9.04 -23.21 0.88
CA VAL A 96 -7.76 -22.48 0.91
C VAL A 96 -6.64 -23.35 0.36
N PHE A 97 -6.56 -24.61 0.82
CA PHE A 97 -5.46 -25.52 0.49
C PHE A 97 -5.17 -25.69 -1.02
N PRO A 98 -6.16 -25.83 -1.93
CA PRO A 98 -5.87 -25.95 -3.37
C PRO A 98 -5.21 -24.71 -3.99
N VAL A 99 -5.52 -23.53 -3.47
CA VAL A 99 -4.89 -22.26 -3.92
C VAL A 99 -3.44 -22.20 -3.46
N ILE A 100 -3.18 -22.61 -2.21
CA ILE A 100 -1.83 -22.69 -1.62
C ILE A 100 -0.92 -23.61 -2.45
N GLU A 101 -1.42 -24.79 -2.83
CA GLU A 101 -0.67 -25.73 -3.69
C GLU A 101 -0.28 -25.10 -5.03
N LYS A 102 -1.18 -24.32 -5.65
CA LYS A 102 -0.89 -23.60 -6.90
C LYS A 102 0.15 -22.49 -6.70
N LEU A 103 0.06 -21.72 -5.61
CA LEU A 103 1.06 -20.71 -5.28
C LEU A 103 2.46 -21.33 -5.12
N ARG A 104 2.56 -22.45 -4.42
CA ARG A 104 3.81 -23.23 -4.30
C ARG A 104 4.30 -23.72 -5.66
N ALA A 105 3.40 -24.22 -6.51
CA ALA A 105 3.76 -24.68 -7.85
C ALA A 105 4.31 -23.54 -8.72
N VAL A 106 3.72 -22.34 -8.65
CA VAL A 106 4.21 -21.16 -9.39
C VAL A 106 5.63 -20.82 -8.96
N SER A 107 5.90 -20.78 -7.65
CA SER A 107 7.25 -20.48 -7.15
C SER A 107 8.32 -21.48 -7.62
N LYS A 108 7.94 -22.75 -7.82
CA LYS A 108 8.85 -23.81 -8.29
C LYS A 108 9.01 -23.86 -9.82
N ASN A 109 8.17 -23.15 -10.58
CA ASN A 109 8.15 -23.22 -12.06
C ASN A 109 8.99 -22.09 -12.72
N GLY A 110 10.05 -21.65 -12.05
CA GLY A 110 10.94 -20.59 -12.54
C GLY A 110 10.28 -19.22 -12.68
N VAL A 111 9.12 -19.01 -12.07
CA VAL A 111 8.51 -17.68 -11.87
C VAL A 111 9.01 -17.14 -10.54
N GLN A 112 9.59 -15.94 -10.54
CA GLN A 112 9.99 -15.30 -9.29
C GLN A 112 8.74 -14.80 -8.56
N VAL A 113 8.51 -15.28 -7.34
CA VAL A 113 7.37 -14.86 -6.53
C VAL A 113 7.84 -13.88 -5.46
N TYR A 114 7.32 -12.67 -5.49
CA TYR A 114 7.56 -11.63 -4.50
C TYR A 114 6.33 -11.46 -3.62
N TYR A 115 6.52 -11.39 -2.31
CA TYR A 115 5.45 -11.09 -1.38
C TYR A 115 5.69 -9.75 -0.68
N ILE A 116 4.66 -8.92 -0.68
CA ILE A 116 4.61 -7.64 0.05
C ILE A 116 3.51 -7.76 1.09
N ARG A 117 3.81 -7.40 2.33
CA ARG A 117 2.86 -7.50 3.44
C ARG A 117 1.66 -6.57 3.25
N GLY A 118 0.47 -7.12 3.40
CA GLY A 118 -0.77 -6.37 3.56
C GLY A 118 -1.11 -6.12 5.03
N ASN A 119 -2.11 -5.29 5.31
CA ASN A 119 -2.47 -5.04 6.71
C ASN A 119 -3.14 -6.25 7.35
N HIS A 120 -3.90 -7.08 6.62
CA HIS A 120 -4.52 -8.29 7.17
C HIS A 120 -3.50 -9.41 7.44
N ASP A 121 -2.27 -9.28 6.95
CA ASP A 121 -1.22 -10.28 7.10
C ASP A 121 -0.39 -10.12 8.39
N ASP A 122 -0.82 -9.29 9.34
CA ASP A 122 -0.08 -8.99 10.59
C ASP A 122 0.34 -10.22 11.41
N GLU A 123 -0.36 -11.34 11.23
CA GLU A 123 -0.15 -12.60 11.94
C GLU A 123 0.68 -13.61 11.12
N LEU A 124 1.07 -13.27 9.88
CA LEU A 124 1.88 -14.12 9.01
C LEU A 124 3.37 -13.87 9.28
N ASP A 125 3.99 -14.83 9.96
CA ASP A 125 5.44 -14.87 10.12
C ASP A 125 6.13 -15.53 8.91
N THR A 126 7.46 -15.44 8.85
CA THR A 126 8.25 -16.06 7.78
C THR A 126 7.98 -17.56 7.63
N PRO A 127 7.96 -18.39 8.69
CA PRO A 127 7.58 -19.80 8.57
C PRO A 127 6.20 -20.01 7.93
N SER A 128 5.19 -19.23 8.32
CA SER A 128 3.85 -19.32 7.75
C SER A 128 3.82 -18.93 6.27
N LEU A 129 4.57 -17.90 5.87
CA LEU A 129 4.68 -17.50 4.46
C LEU A 129 5.40 -18.58 3.63
N ARG A 130 6.40 -19.24 4.20
CA ARG A 130 7.10 -20.37 3.55
C ARG A 130 6.19 -21.58 3.41
N GLU A 131 5.32 -21.82 4.38
CA GLU A 131 4.25 -22.80 4.24
C GLU A 131 3.32 -22.39 3.09
N VAL A 132 2.90 -21.13 2.96
CA VAL A 132 1.99 -20.68 1.88
C VAL A 132 2.62 -20.79 0.49
N PHE A 133 3.86 -20.33 0.30
CA PHE A 133 4.46 -20.12 -1.02
C PHE A 133 5.61 -21.07 -1.36
N GLY A 134 6.18 -21.75 -0.37
CA GLY A 134 7.41 -22.52 -0.50
C GLY A 134 8.70 -21.72 -0.25
N ASP A 135 9.81 -22.44 -0.27
CA ASP A 135 11.13 -21.91 0.09
C ASP A 135 11.73 -20.96 -0.95
N ASP A 136 11.19 -20.94 -2.18
CA ASP A 136 11.65 -20.07 -3.26
C ASP A 136 11.01 -18.66 -3.21
N LEU A 137 10.08 -18.40 -2.28
CA LEU A 137 9.46 -17.10 -2.10
C LEU A 137 10.49 -16.01 -1.79
N ILE A 138 10.34 -14.84 -2.40
CA ILE A 138 11.08 -13.63 -2.04
C ILE A 138 10.18 -12.76 -1.17
N ILE A 139 10.46 -12.74 0.13
CA ILE A 139 9.77 -11.86 1.08
C ILE A 139 10.42 -10.49 0.98
N VAL A 140 9.63 -9.47 0.64
CA VAL A 140 10.10 -8.09 0.58
C VAL A 140 10.23 -7.56 2.01
N GLU A 141 11.47 -7.31 2.43
CA GLU A 141 11.75 -6.69 3.73
C GLU A 141 11.39 -5.20 3.67
N GLY A 142 10.16 -4.87 4.04
CA GLY A 142 9.61 -3.52 4.05
C GLY A 142 8.26 -3.42 3.36
N GLU A 143 7.86 -2.18 3.03
CA GLU A 143 6.47 -1.88 2.63
C GLU A 143 6.27 -1.73 1.12
N GLU A 144 7.38 -1.64 0.38
CA GLU A 144 7.36 -1.47 -1.06
C GLU A 144 8.47 -2.25 -1.75
N LEU A 145 8.14 -2.88 -2.88
CA LEU A 145 9.09 -3.37 -3.85
C LEU A 145 9.23 -2.32 -4.96
N CYS A 146 10.45 -1.89 -5.24
CA CYS A 146 10.71 -0.89 -6.26
C CYS A 146 11.75 -1.39 -7.27
N PHE A 147 11.42 -1.36 -8.55
CA PHE A 147 12.39 -1.66 -9.62
C PHE A 147 11.98 -1.03 -10.95
N ASN A 148 12.96 -0.60 -11.76
CA ASN A 148 12.75 -0.07 -13.11
C ASN A 148 11.73 1.08 -13.21
N GLY A 149 11.69 1.95 -12.18
CA GLY A 149 10.74 3.04 -12.10
C GLY A 149 9.31 2.59 -11.79
N MET A 150 9.10 1.36 -11.37
CA MET A 150 7.85 0.81 -10.87
C MET A 150 7.92 0.69 -9.36
N ARG A 151 6.79 0.92 -8.70
CA ARG A 151 6.59 0.64 -7.28
C ARG A 151 5.40 -0.29 -7.10
N PHE A 152 5.58 -1.30 -6.27
CA PHE A 152 4.54 -2.20 -5.79
C PHE A 152 4.48 -2.04 -4.28
N GLN A 153 3.29 -1.90 -3.73
CA GLN A 153 3.03 -1.83 -2.28
C GLN A 153 1.64 -2.41 -2.02
N HIS A 154 1.29 -2.76 -0.79
CA HIS A 154 -0.12 -3.04 -0.51
C HIS A 154 -0.94 -1.75 -0.51
N GLY A 155 -0.46 -0.71 0.20
CA GLY A 155 -1.06 0.64 0.23
C GLY A 155 -1.59 1.09 1.58
N HIS A 156 -1.68 0.19 2.57
CA HIS A 156 -2.21 0.50 3.91
C HIS A 156 -1.41 1.57 4.67
N TYR A 157 -0.11 1.76 4.38
CA TYR A 157 0.69 2.86 4.95
C TYR A 157 0.25 4.25 4.49
N GLN A 158 -0.51 4.34 3.41
CA GLN A 158 -1.09 5.60 2.94
C GLN A 158 -2.49 5.82 3.50
N ASP A 159 -3.03 4.87 4.25
CA ASP A 159 -4.31 4.91 4.94
C ASP A 159 -4.05 5.16 6.44
N LEU A 160 -4.59 6.26 6.97
CA LEU A 160 -4.40 6.62 8.37
C LEU A 160 -4.91 5.56 9.35
N LEU A 161 -6.00 4.88 9.04
CA LEU A 161 -6.60 3.89 9.95
C LEU A 161 -5.91 2.53 9.88
N SER A 162 -5.24 2.26 8.75
CA SER A 162 -4.59 0.97 8.48
C SER A 162 -3.07 1.01 8.64
N MET A 163 -2.47 2.20 8.77
CA MET A 163 -1.05 2.31 9.08
C MET A 163 -0.73 1.78 10.49
N PRO A 164 0.45 1.15 10.67
CA PRO A 164 0.97 0.85 12.00
C PRO A 164 1.11 2.13 12.85
N TYR A 165 0.66 2.03 14.10
CA TYR A 165 0.81 3.09 15.10
C TYR A 165 1.78 2.60 16.19
N GLU A 166 3.02 3.12 16.20
CA GLU A 166 4.06 2.70 17.16
C GLU A 166 3.68 3.01 18.61
N GLY A 167 2.86 4.04 18.82
CA GLY A 167 2.30 4.37 20.14
C GLY A 167 1.14 3.47 20.57
N ALA A 168 0.67 2.56 19.72
CA ALA A 168 -0.45 1.69 20.05
C ALA A 168 -0.03 0.63 21.07
N LYS A 169 -0.56 0.72 22.28
CA LYS A 169 -0.48 -0.30 23.32
C LYS A 169 -0.93 -1.68 22.83
N PHE A 170 -1.87 -1.70 21.88
CA PHE A 170 -2.50 -2.94 21.41
C PHE A 170 -1.90 -3.49 20.11
N GLN A 171 -0.86 -2.87 19.56
CA GLN A 171 -0.03 -3.37 18.44
C GLN A 171 -0.77 -3.76 17.14
N ARG A 172 -2.02 -3.33 16.95
CA ARG A 172 -2.80 -3.53 15.71
C ARG A 172 -3.30 -2.18 15.24
N PRO A 173 -3.44 -1.91 13.93
CA PRO A 173 -3.96 -0.63 13.49
C PRO A 173 -5.45 -0.46 13.83
N ALA A 174 -5.96 0.77 13.76
CA ALA A 174 -7.36 1.04 14.11
C ALA A 174 -8.35 0.27 13.23
N SER A 175 -8.01 0.06 11.95
CA SER A 175 -8.82 -0.67 10.98
C SER A 175 -9.03 -2.14 11.35
N TYR A 176 -8.09 -2.78 12.07
CA TYR A 176 -8.29 -4.14 12.61
C TYR A 176 -9.57 -4.22 13.44
N TYR A 177 -9.74 -3.32 14.42
CA TYR A 177 -10.92 -3.32 15.28
C TYR A 177 -12.20 -2.96 14.53
N MET A 178 -12.11 -2.04 13.57
CA MET A 178 -13.24 -1.68 12.71
C MET A 178 -13.70 -2.86 11.86
N SER A 179 -12.77 -3.62 11.29
CA SER A 179 -13.06 -4.84 10.52
C SER A 179 -13.77 -5.88 11.39
N ARG A 180 -13.30 -6.09 12.63
CA ARG A 180 -13.95 -7.01 13.59
C ARG A 180 -15.40 -6.61 13.93
N LEU A 181 -15.65 -5.31 14.06
CA LEU A 181 -16.99 -4.77 14.29
C LEU A 181 -17.91 -4.92 13.07
N ALA A 182 -17.40 -4.57 11.90
CA ALA A 182 -18.15 -4.71 10.67
C ALA A 182 -18.49 -6.18 10.39
N ALA A 183 -17.58 -7.14 10.68
CA ALA A 183 -17.85 -8.57 10.59
C ALA A 183 -18.98 -9.01 11.54
N ALA A 184 -19.03 -8.46 12.77
CA ALA A 184 -20.10 -8.77 13.73
C ALA A 184 -21.47 -8.19 13.34
N SER A 185 -21.52 -7.18 12.47
CA SER A 185 -22.78 -6.58 12.02
C SER A 185 -23.50 -7.41 10.95
N GLY A 186 -22.85 -8.42 10.36
CA GLY A 186 -23.38 -9.20 9.25
C GLY A 186 -23.43 -8.46 7.90
N ASN A 187 -23.22 -7.14 7.88
CA ASN A 187 -23.35 -6.30 6.68
C ASN A 187 -22.12 -6.31 5.77
N MET A 188 -21.17 -7.23 5.98
CA MET A 188 -20.00 -7.32 5.10
C MET A 188 -20.30 -7.98 3.74
N GLN A 189 -21.50 -8.56 3.56
CA GLN A 189 -21.92 -9.13 2.27
C GLN A 189 -22.33 -8.07 1.24
N ASP A 190 -22.80 -6.90 1.70
CA ASP A 190 -23.16 -5.80 0.82
C ASP A 190 -22.00 -4.79 0.80
N ARG A 191 -21.47 -4.55 -0.41
CA ARG A 191 -20.37 -3.63 -0.75
C ARG A 191 -20.30 -2.37 0.12
N PRO A 192 -19.11 -1.76 0.30
CA PRO A 192 -18.90 -0.57 1.15
C PRO A 192 -20.05 0.42 1.03
N ASN A 193 -20.75 0.58 2.15
CA ASN A 193 -22.02 1.29 2.26
C ASN A 193 -21.92 2.70 1.62
N PRO A 194 -22.85 3.12 0.73
CA PRO A 194 -22.85 4.43 0.08
C PRO A 194 -22.79 5.64 1.03
N GLY A 195 -23.01 5.45 2.34
CA GLY A 195 -22.73 6.47 3.36
C GLY A 195 -21.29 7.01 3.35
N TRP A 196 -20.29 6.19 3.00
CA TRP A 196 -18.89 6.64 2.86
C TRP A 196 -18.70 7.57 1.64
N LEU A 197 -19.48 7.39 0.56
CA LEU A 197 -19.42 8.26 -0.62
C LEU A 197 -19.82 9.70 -0.31
N ASN A 198 -20.83 9.93 0.54
CA ASN A 198 -21.26 11.29 0.89
C ASN A 198 -20.22 12.02 1.74
N PHE A 199 -19.51 11.32 2.62
CA PHE A 199 -18.41 11.88 3.40
C PHE A 199 -17.16 12.11 2.54
N SER A 200 -16.93 11.29 1.51
CA SER A 200 -15.82 11.45 0.56
C SER A 200 -15.89 12.77 -0.22
N TRP A 201 -17.09 13.26 -0.52
CA TRP A 201 -17.30 14.54 -1.18
C TRP A 201 -16.89 15.72 -0.28
N LEU A 202 -17.29 15.69 1.00
CA LEU A 202 -16.85 16.65 2.02
C LEU A 202 -15.33 16.60 2.22
N ALA A 203 -14.75 15.40 2.31
CA ALA A 203 -13.31 15.20 2.49
C ALA A 203 -12.48 15.66 1.26
N GLY A 204 -13.05 15.59 0.06
CA GLY A 204 -12.41 16.02 -1.19
C GLY A 204 -12.20 17.53 -1.31
N ASN A 205 -12.91 18.33 -0.51
CA ASN A 205 -12.83 19.78 -0.58
C ASN A 205 -11.53 20.31 0.05
N ARG A 206 -10.90 21.33 -0.56
CA ARG A 206 -9.73 22.04 0.01
C ARG A 206 -10.05 22.58 1.40
N PHE A 207 -11.30 22.99 1.61
CA PHE A 207 -11.81 23.40 2.91
C PHE A 207 -11.55 22.35 4.00
N PHE A 208 -11.73 21.06 3.71
CA PHE A 208 -11.50 20.02 4.70
C PHE A 208 -10.03 19.88 5.09
N THR A 209 -9.08 20.05 4.15
CA THR A 209 -7.65 20.12 4.50
C THR A 209 -7.36 21.33 5.39
N TYR A 210 -7.92 22.49 5.06
CA TYR A 210 -7.73 23.69 5.87
C TYR A 210 -8.38 23.56 7.25
N PHE A 211 -9.61 23.04 7.31
CA PHE A 211 -10.34 22.77 8.53
C PHE A 211 -9.56 21.86 9.45
N LEU A 212 -9.07 20.74 8.89
CA LEU A 212 -8.13 19.86 9.54
C LEU A 212 -6.97 20.70 10.09
N THR A 213 -6.17 21.37 9.25
CA THR A 213 -5.01 22.15 9.73
C THR A 213 -5.30 23.25 10.76
N LEU A 214 -6.52 23.81 10.80
CA LEU A 214 -6.87 24.97 11.62
C LEU A 214 -7.60 24.62 12.93
N PHE A 215 -8.33 23.51 13.00
CA PHE A 215 -9.25 23.21 14.10
C PHE A 215 -8.90 21.91 14.85
N TYR A 216 -7.60 21.61 15.00
CA TYR A 216 -7.17 20.38 15.64
C TYR A 216 -7.21 20.45 17.17
N PHE A 217 -8.26 19.87 17.74
CA PHE A 217 -8.41 19.60 19.17
C PHE A 217 -8.64 18.10 19.38
N LYS A 218 -7.92 17.46 20.32
CA LYS A 218 -8.10 16.03 20.70
C LYS A 218 -9.57 15.58 20.85
N PRO A 219 -10.50 16.41 21.36
CA PRO A 219 -11.93 16.09 21.33
C PRO A 219 -12.50 15.73 19.95
N VAL A 220 -12.04 16.39 18.87
CA VAL A 220 -12.50 16.17 17.49
C VAL A 220 -12.01 14.83 16.97
N THR A 221 -10.76 14.47 17.20
CA THR A 221 -10.19 13.18 16.77
C THR A 221 -10.84 12.02 17.51
N LYS A 222 -11.10 12.18 18.82
CA LYS A 222 -11.87 11.21 19.60
C LYS A 222 -13.31 11.06 19.09
N TYR A 223 -13.97 12.17 18.76
CA TYR A 223 -15.31 12.13 18.14
C TYR A 223 -15.29 11.41 16.80
N PHE A 224 -14.29 11.69 15.96
CA PHE A 224 -14.11 10.99 14.69
C PHE A 224 -13.96 9.48 14.87
N MET A 225 -13.09 9.02 15.78
CA MET A 225 -12.91 7.59 16.05
C MET A 225 -14.21 6.92 16.56
N ARG A 226 -15.00 7.62 17.39
CA ARG A 226 -16.33 7.13 17.80
C ARG A 226 -17.27 6.99 16.62
N MET A 227 -17.31 8.00 15.76
CA MET A 227 -18.15 8.03 14.57
C MET A 227 -17.80 6.89 13.63
N THR A 228 -16.52 6.67 13.32
CA THR A 228 -16.09 5.57 12.44
C THR A 228 -16.45 4.20 13.01
N MET A 229 -16.24 3.96 14.32
CA MET A 229 -16.63 2.69 14.96
C MET A 229 -18.16 2.47 14.94
N THR A 230 -18.93 3.54 15.21
CA THR A 230 -20.40 3.54 15.15
C THR A 230 -20.88 3.19 13.74
N ILE A 231 -20.28 3.78 12.69
CA ILE A 231 -20.61 3.49 11.29
C ILE A 231 -20.27 2.05 10.93
N SER A 232 -19.06 1.58 11.28
CA SER A 232 -18.63 0.21 11.00
C SER A 232 -19.53 -0.82 11.65
N TYR A 233 -20.04 -0.54 12.85
CA TYR A 233 -20.89 -1.49 13.57
C TYR A 233 -22.40 -1.29 13.36
N GLN A 234 -22.81 -0.16 12.79
CA GLN A 234 -24.21 0.25 12.59
C GLN A 234 -25.06 0.34 13.86
N LYS A 235 -24.42 0.66 14.99
CA LYS A 235 -25.06 0.82 16.30
C LYS A 235 -24.60 2.12 16.94
N LYS A 236 -25.41 2.70 17.83
CA LYS A 236 -25.07 3.99 18.46
C LYS A 236 -23.92 3.81 19.46
N TRP A 237 -23.03 4.79 19.55
CA TRP A 237 -21.86 4.72 20.44
C TRP A 237 -22.18 4.31 21.89
N HIS A 238 -23.27 4.83 22.47
CA HIS A 238 -23.63 4.52 23.86
C HIS A 238 -24.10 3.07 24.07
N GLU A 239 -24.51 2.39 23.00
CA GLU A 239 -24.92 0.98 23.02
C GLU A 239 -23.71 0.04 22.96
N ILE A 240 -22.57 0.50 22.40
CA ILE A 240 -21.46 -0.38 22.00
C ILE A 240 -20.14 -0.09 22.72
N LYS A 241 -20.01 1.06 23.37
CA LYS A 241 -18.74 1.51 24.00
C LYS A 241 -18.12 0.48 24.96
N ASP A 242 -18.95 -0.36 25.58
CA ASP A 242 -18.55 -1.36 26.58
C ASP A 242 -18.43 -2.78 25.98
N GLU A 243 -18.83 -2.97 24.72
CA GLU A 243 -18.60 -4.23 24.00
C GLU A 243 -17.10 -4.49 23.85
N ARG A 244 -16.72 -5.77 23.86
CA ARG A 244 -15.31 -6.20 23.97
C ARG A 244 -14.85 -6.96 22.75
N VAL A 245 -13.76 -6.51 22.13
CA VAL A 245 -13.07 -7.21 21.05
C VAL A 245 -12.17 -8.28 21.63
N GLN A 246 -12.44 -9.55 21.31
CA GLN A 246 -11.61 -10.70 21.66
C GLN A 246 -10.35 -10.76 20.79
N LEU A 247 -9.20 -10.80 21.44
CA LEU A 247 -7.88 -10.91 20.81
C LEU A 247 -7.43 -12.37 20.78
N ARG A 248 -6.46 -12.66 19.91
CA ARG A 248 -5.93 -14.02 19.73
C ARG A 248 -5.30 -14.60 21.00
N ASN A 249 -4.69 -13.76 21.84
CA ASN A 249 -4.07 -14.17 23.11
C ASN A 249 -5.09 -14.38 24.26
N GLY A 250 -6.39 -14.38 23.98
CA GLY A 250 -7.46 -14.53 24.98
C GLY A 250 -7.77 -13.26 25.77
N ASN A 251 -6.99 -12.19 25.59
CA ASN A 251 -7.33 -10.89 26.15
C ASN A 251 -8.49 -10.26 25.37
N SER A 252 -9.16 -9.30 25.99
CA SER A 252 -10.19 -8.52 25.33
C SER A 252 -10.09 -7.04 25.67
N LEU A 253 -10.54 -6.19 24.76
CA LEU A 253 -10.51 -4.73 24.91
C LEU A 253 -11.90 -4.16 24.65
N SER A 254 -12.35 -3.25 25.50
CA SER A 254 -13.59 -2.51 25.23
C SER A 254 -13.41 -1.54 24.06
N LEU A 255 -14.48 -1.25 23.34
CA LEU A 255 -14.44 -0.22 22.28
C LEU A 255 -14.04 1.15 22.82
N SER A 256 -14.39 1.47 24.07
CA SER A 256 -13.99 2.71 24.73
C SER A 256 -12.48 2.84 24.92
N GLU A 257 -11.80 1.73 25.26
CA GLU A 257 -10.34 1.65 25.38
C GLU A 257 -9.69 1.84 24.01
N ILE A 258 -10.19 1.13 22.99
CA ILE A 258 -9.70 1.24 21.61
C ILE A 258 -9.85 2.68 21.09
N VAL A 259 -11.02 3.30 21.24
CA VAL A 259 -11.24 4.69 20.80
C VAL A 259 -10.33 5.68 21.54
N THR A 260 -10.07 5.43 22.82
CA THR A 260 -9.18 6.29 23.61
C THR A 260 -7.73 6.15 23.13
N GLU A 261 -7.29 4.92 22.87
CA GLU A 261 -5.96 4.62 22.34
C GLU A 261 -5.69 5.32 21.01
N TYR A 262 -6.59 5.17 20.03
CA TYR A 262 -6.43 5.76 18.70
C TYR A 262 -6.89 7.22 18.62
N SER A 263 -7.28 7.85 19.72
CA SER A 263 -7.67 9.28 19.70
C SER A 263 -6.50 10.20 19.37
N ASP A 264 -5.27 9.75 19.61
CA ASP A 264 -4.03 10.47 19.28
C ASP A 264 -3.41 10.03 17.93
N LEU A 265 -4.04 9.11 17.19
CA LEU A 265 -3.51 8.60 15.91
C LEU A 265 -3.25 9.71 14.88
N ILE A 266 -4.18 10.67 14.76
CA ILE A 266 -4.01 11.83 13.88
C ILE A 266 -2.83 12.69 14.33
N TRP A 267 -2.65 12.87 15.65
CA TRP A 267 -1.57 13.66 16.21
C TRP A 267 -0.22 13.02 15.91
N TYR A 268 -0.10 11.72 16.19
CA TYR A 268 1.07 10.92 15.85
C TYR A 268 1.42 11.03 14.36
N ALA A 269 0.44 10.87 13.47
CA ALA A 269 0.65 11.01 12.05
C ALA A 269 1.10 12.43 11.66
N MET A 270 0.56 13.47 12.30
CA MET A 270 0.98 14.86 12.04
C MET A 270 2.41 15.13 12.48
N GLU A 271 2.81 14.66 13.67
CA GLU A 271 4.18 14.82 14.15
C GLU A 271 5.17 14.06 13.25
N ARG A 272 4.82 12.83 12.88
CA ARG A 272 5.69 11.96 12.08
C ARG A 272 5.77 12.36 10.61
N TYR A 273 4.65 12.78 10.03
CA TYR A 273 4.53 12.93 8.58
C TYR A 273 4.20 14.36 8.11
N GLY A 274 3.86 15.24 9.05
CA GLY A 274 3.38 16.59 8.76
C GLY A 274 1.88 16.65 8.46
N PRO A 275 1.27 17.85 8.56
CA PRO A 275 -0.17 18.04 8.43
C PRO A 275 -0.72 17.72 7.04
N VAL A 276 0.02 18.09 5.98
CA VAL A 276 -0.43 17.90 4.59
C VAL A 276 -0.51 16.42 4.25
N ARG A 277 0.51 15.65 4.63
CA ARG A 277 0.56 14.20 4.43
C ARG A 277 -0.51 13.51 5.25
N THR A 278 -0.67 13.86 6.53
CA THR A 278 -1.71 13.30 7.38
C THR A 278 -3.11 13.54 6.83
N ALA A 279 -3.41 14.74 6.36
CA ALA A 279 -4.69 15.03 5.71
C ALA A 279 -4.91 14.20 4.44
N ALA A 280 -3.85 13.85 3.71
CA ALA A 280 -3.94 12.94 2.57
C ALA A 280 -4.21 11.49 3.00
N MET A 281 -3.56 11.03 4.06
CA MET A 281 -3.78 9.68 4.61
C MET A 281 -5.20 9.53 5.14
N PHE A 282 -5.68 10.53 5.86
CA PHE A 282 -7.05 10.59 6.35
C PHE A 282 -8.07 10.55 5.19
N ARG A 283 -7.82 11.30 4.11
CA ARG A 283 -8.63 11.22 2.88
C ARG A 283 -8.61 9.83 2.27
N MET A 284 -7.46 9.17 2.26
CA MET A 284 -7.33 7.81 1.76
C MET A 284 -8.23 6.85 2.56
N SER A 285 -8.18 6.92 3.90
CA SER A 285 -9.05 6.12 4.79
C SER A 285 -10.54 6.31 4.51
N LEU A 286 -10.96 7.53 4.17
CA LEU A 286 -12.37 7.85 3.99
C LEU A 286 -12.93 7.57 2.59
N SER A 287 -12.08 7.65 1.58
CA SER A 287 -12.54 7.73 0.19
C SER A 287 -11.80 6.82 -0.77
N GLY A 288 -10.74 6.14 -0.32
CA GLY A 288 -9.82 5.44 -1.21
C GLY A 288 -9.14 6.35 -2.23
N ASN A 289 -9.12 7.69 -2.00
CA ASN A 289 -8.59 8.64 -2.97
C ASN A 289 -7.07 8.66 -2.98
N VAL A 290 -6.49 7.75 -3.77
CA VAL A 290 -5.06 7.66 -4.05
C VAL A 290 -4.54 8.83 -4.89
N GLY A 291 -5.41 9.65 -5.47
CA GLY A 291 -5.01 10.67 -6.44
C GLY A 291 -4.05 11.70 -5.85
N HIS A 292 -4.20 12.08 -4.58
CA HIS A 292 -3.28 13.00 -3.93
C HIS A 292 -1.85 12.43 -3.83
N TRP A 293 -1.76 11.13 -3.56
CA TRP A 293 -0.53 10.36 -3.45
C TRP A 293 0.13 10.15 -4.79
N MET A 294 -0.64 9.68 -5.78
CA MET A 294 -0.14 9.39 -7.11
C MET A 294 0.44 10.63 -7.80
N ARG A 295 -0.20 11.79 -7.64
CA ARG A 295 0.33 13.05 -8.20
C ARG A 295 1.69 13.46 -7.60
N ARG A 296 2.10 12.84 -6.50
CA ARG A 296 3.41 13.03 -5.86
C ARG A 296 4.41 11.91 -6.04
N SER A 297 3.98 10.80 -6.64
CA SER A 297 4.85 9.70 -6.98
C SER A 297 6.13 10.19 -7.68
N PRO A 298 7.29 9.59 -7.42
CA PRO A 298 8.47 9.69 -8.31
C PRO A 298 8.49 8.58 -9.38
N TYR A 299 7.65 7.55 -9.24
CA TYR A 299 7.64 6.34 -10.06
C TYR A 299 6.79 6.49 -11.32
N LEU A 300 7.14 5.79 -12.39
CA LEU A 300 6.41 5.74 -13.67
C LEU A 300 5.10 4.97 -13.54
N ILE A 301 5.15 3.84 -12.83
CA ILE A 301 4.04 2.96 -12.56
C ILE A 301 3.98 2.72 -11.06
N GLU A 302 2.80 2.80 -10.49
CA GLU A 302 2.52 2.34 -9.13
C GLU A 302 1.41 1.32 -9.16
N VAL A 303 1.61 0.23 -8.41
CA VAL A 303 0.62 -0.81 -8.22
C VAL A 303 0.36 -0.98 -6.71
N ALA A 304 -0.91 -0.99 -6.32
CA ALA A 304 -1.36 -1.20 -4.94
C ALA A 304 -2.47 -2.26 -4.86
N GLY A 305 -2.84 -2.74 -3.67
CA GLY A 305 -3.93 -3.70 -3.42
C GLY A 305 -5.08 -3.18 -2.56
N HIS A 306 -4.72 -2.50 -1.46
CA HIS A 306 -5.53 -2.07 -0.30
C HIS A 306 -7.02 -1.68 -0.47
N SER A 307 -7.46 -1.17 -1.62
CA SER A 307 -8.81 -0.61 -1.75
C SER A 307 -9.88 -1.60 -2.20
N HIS A 308 -9.53 -2.83 -2.59
CA HIS A 308 -10.43 -3.84 -3.19
C HIS A 308 -11.25 -3.34 -4.39
N ILE A 309 -10.85 -2.21 -4.99
CA ILE A 309 -11.57 -1.60 -6.11
C ILE A 309 -10.59 -1.60 -7.28
N PRO A 310 -10.78 -2.50 -8.26
CA PRO A 310 -9.94 -2.55 -9.44
C PRO A 310 -9.92 -1.21 -10.15
N MET A 311 -8.72 -0.63 -10.29
CA MET A 311 -8.58 0.70 -10.87
C MET A 311 -7.29 0.82 -11.67
N LEU A 312 -7.39 1.11 -12.97
CA LEU A 312 -6.23 1.50 -13.79
C LEU A 312 -6.40 2.94 -14.29
N ARG A 313 -5.61 3.89 -13.78
CA ARG A 313 -5.73 5.32 -14.07
C ARG A 313 -4.37 5.97 -14.35
N SER A 314 -4.41 7.15 -14.96
CA SER A 314 -3.22 7.99 -15.12
C SER A 314 -3.43 9.29 -14.37
N TYR A 315 -2.44 9.69 -13.58
CA TYR A 315 -2.49 10.94 -12.81
C TYR A 315 -1.43 11.91 -13.30
N MET A 316 -1.81 13.18 -13.49
CA MET A 316 -0.87 14.26 -13.81
C MET A 316 -0.09 14.64 -12.55
N ARG A 317 1.25 14.54 -12.58
CA ARG A 317 2.09 14.97 -11.46
C ARG A 317 1.94 16.46 -11.20
N TYR A 318 2.13 16.86 -9.95
CA TYR A 318 2.17 18.29 -9.62
C TYR A 318 3.35 18.98 -10.30
N LYS A 319 3.11 20.19 -10.82
CA LYS A 319 4.17 21.01 -11.42
C LYS A 319 5.34 21.26 -10.47
N SER A 320 5.08 21.41 -9.16
CA SER A 320 6.12 21.64 -8.16
C SER A 320 7.14 20.50 -8.09
N LEU A 321 6.73 19.25 -8.30
CA LEU A 321 7.65 18.11 -8.40
C LEU A 321 8.44 18.10 -9.72
N LEU A 322 7.99 18.88 -10.70
CA LEU A 322 8.68 19.13 -11.95
C LEU A 322 9.49 20.43 -11.91
N SER A 323 9.42 21.23 -10.83
CA SER A 323 9.84 22.63 -10.86
C SER A 323 10.33 23.21 -9.52
N ASP A 324 10.91 22.42 -8.62
CA ASP A 324 11.31 22.81 -7.24
C ASP A 324 12.33 23.97 -7.11
N GLY A 325 12.53 24.83 -8.12
CA GLY A 325 13.53 25.90 -8.11
C GLY A 325 14.96 25.38 -8.29
N THR A 326 15.21 24.11 -7.98
CA THR A 326 16.47 23.39 -8.18
C THR A 326 16.32 22.31 -9.24
N LYS A 327 15.85 22.67 -10.44
CA LYS A 327 15.80 21.78 -11.62
C LYS A 327 15.48 20.32 -11.27
N ALA A 328 14.27 20.06 -10.75
CA ALA A 328 13.70 18.73 -10.83
C ALA A 328 14.05 18.09 -12.19
N PRO A 329 14.49 16.82 -12.25
CA PRO A 329 14.98 16.25 -13.48
C PRO A 329 13.91 16.41 -14.56
N ARG A 330 14.25 17.12 -15.65
CA ARG A 330 13.38 17.30 -16.83
C ARG A 330 12.94 15.98 -17.49
N THR A 331 13.23 14.85 -16.87
CA THR A 331 13.16 13.49 -17.41
C THR A 331 12.02 12.67 -16.84
N LEU A 332 11.34 13.09 -15.77
CA LEU A 332 10.14 12.37 -15.31
C LEU A 332 8.95 12.67 -16.22
N PRO A 333 8.20 11.65 -16.68
CA PRO A 333 6.95 11.87 -17.40
C PRO A 333 5.97 12.66 -16.55
N THR A 334 5.20 13.52 -17.22
CA THR A 334 4.15 14.32 -16.60
C THR A 334 3.03 13.48 -15.98
N LYS A 335 2.95 12.20 -16.35
CA LYS A 335 1.96 11.24 -15.86
C LYS A 335 2.63 10.12 -15.07
N VAL A 336 1.94 9.65 -14.05
CA VAL A 336 2.14 8.32 -13.44
C VAL A 336 0.96 7.43 -13.84
N ILE A 337 1.22 6.15 -14.08
CA ILE A 337 0.17 5.14 -14.18
C ILE A 337 -0.01 4.53 -12.79
N TYR A 338 -1.25 4.50 -12.32
CA TYR A 338 -1.62 3.79 -11.11
C TYR A 338 -2.53 2.62 -11.45
N ALA A 339 -2.24 1.46 -10.88
CA ALA A 339 -3.10 0.30 -10.89
C ALA A 339 -3.42 -0.13 -9.46
N ASN A 340 -4.67 -0.49 -9.18
CA ASN A 340 -4.99 -1.35 -8.03
C ASN A 340 -5.12 -2.79 -8.56
N SER A 341 -4.23 -3.70 -8.13
CA SER A 341 -3.97 -5.01 -8.70
C SER A 341 -4.87 -6.15 -8.25
N GLY A 342 -5.83 -5.94 -7.37
CA GLY A 342 -6.62 -7.08 -6.95
C GLY A 342 -7.83 -6.74 -6.13
N SER A 343 -8.85 -7.54 -6.40
CA SER A 343 -9.97 -7.78 -5.51
C SER A 343 -10.33 -9.24 -5.79
N PHE A 344 -9.51 -10.19 -5.32
CA PHE A 344 -9.92 -11.61 -5.29
C PHE A 344 -10.90 -11.89 -4.14
N THR A 345 -11.57 -10.84 -3.73
CA THR A 345 -12.66 -10.74 -2.77
C THR A 345 -13.82 -9.99 -3.38
N GLY A 346 -15.05 -10.43 -3.13
CA GLY A 346 -16.28 -9.66 -3.39
C GLY A 346 -16.40 -8.99 -4.76
N GLY A 347 -17.15 -9.59 -5.70
CA GLY A 347 -17.41 -9.00 -7.02
C GLY A 347 -16.39 -9.41 -8.09
N GLU A 348 -15.78 -8.43 -8.78
CA GLU A 348 -14.92 -8.64 -9.96
C GLU A 348 -13.49 -9.06 -9.56
N SER A 349 -13.09 -10.30 -9.86
CA SER A 349 -11.70 -10.75 -9.67
C SER A 349 -10.80 -10.15 -10.74
N THR A 350 -9.67 -9.57 -10.36
CA THR A 350 -8.76 -8.88 -11.29
C THR A 350 -7.30 -9.10 -10.95
N TYR A 351 -6.44 -8.98 -11.96
CA TYR A 351 -5.00 -8.89 -11.79
C TYR A 351 -4.43 -7.80 -12.71
N VAL A 352 -3.17 -7.41 -12.47
CA VAL A 352 -2.45 -6.44 -13.31
C VAL A 352 -1.22 -7.08 -13.93
N ASP A 353 -1.12 -7.01 -15.25
CA ASP A 353 0.09 -7.38 -15.99
C ASP A 353 0.85 -6.12 -16.40
N ILE A 354 2.15 -6.12 -16.19
CA ILE A 354 3.08 -5.11 -16.73
C ILE A 354 3.99 -5.80 -17.74
N LEU A 355 3.83 -5.43 -19.00
CA LEU A 355 4.65 -5.93 -20.10
C LEU A 355 5.93 -5.10 -20.19
N LEU A 356 7.06 -5.77 -20.04
CA LEU A 356 8.39 -5.19 -20.22
C LEU A 356 8.76 -5.28 -21.71
N SER A 357 9.09 -4.15 -22.35
CA SER A 357 9.57 -4.18 -23.73
C SER A 357 10.92 -4.89 -23.81
N ARG A 358 11.16 -5.70 -24.85
CA ARG A 358 12.45 -6.39 -25.06
C ARG A 358 13.66 -5.45 -25.06
N THR A 359 13.46 -4.18 -25.46
CA THR A 359 14.50 -3.13 -25.44
C THR A 359 14.91 -2.67 -24.03
N SER A 360 14.17 -3.04 -22.98
CA SER A 360 14.50 -2.65 -21.60
C SER A 360 15.70 -3.39 -21.01
N HIS A 361 16.05 -4.57 -21.55
CA HIS A 361 17.12 -5.42 -21.04
C HIS A 361 18.53 -4.85 -21.23
N GLU A 362 18.73 -3.98 -22.23
CA GLU A 362 20.04 -3.39 -22.52
C GLU A 362 20.27 -2.06 -21.78
N VAL A 363 19.21 -1.46 -21.22
CA VAL A 363 19.31 -0.22 -20.45
C VAL A 363 19.62 -0.61 -19.02
N GLY A 364 20.89 -0.64 -18.65
CA GLY A 364 21.33 -0.87 -17.27
C GLY A 364 20.74 0.18 -16.33
N TRP A 365 19.57 -0.13 -15.75
CA TRP A 365 18.94 0.70 -14.74
C TRP A 365 19.68 0.47 -13.43
N ARG A 366 20.75 1.24 -13.19
CA ARG A 366 21.19 1.46 -11.80
C ARG A 366 20.04 2.14 -11.08
N SER A 367 19.61 1.53 -9.98
CA SER A 367 18.59 1.97 -9.03
C SER A 367 18.60 3.49 -8.89
N TYR A 368 17.79 4.19 -9.69
CA TYR A 368 17.65 5.64 -9.56
C TYR A 368 16.69 5.87 -8.39
N LEU A 369 17.18 5.68 -7.16
CA LEU A 369 16.56 6.30 -6.00
C LEU A 369 16.90 7.79 -6.11
N PRO A 370 15.92 8.67 -6.36
CA PRO A 370 16.22 10.08 -6.44
C PRO A 370 16.83 10.56 -5.11
N PRO A 371 17.94 11.32 -5.13
CA PRO A 371 18.64 11.72 -3.90
C PRO A 371 17.81 12.62 -2.95
N TYR A 372 16.64 13.10 -3.39
CA TYR A 372 15.71 13.88 -2.56
C TYR A 372 14.93 13.01 -1.56
N LEU A 373 15.06 11.69 -1.61
CA LEU A 373 14.59 10.77 -0.55
C LEU A 373 15.50 10.76 0.71
N PHE A 374 16.65 11.44 0.67
CA PHE A 374 17.61 11.54 1.78
C PHE A 374 17.47 12.83 2.61
N GLY A 375 16.55 13.74 2.25
CA GLY A 375 16.31 15.01 2.97
C GLY A 375 15.11 15.00 3.92
N LEU A 376 14.45 13.84 4.09
CA LEU A 376 13.41 13.63 5.10
C LEU A 376 13.98 12.62 6.08
N GLU A 377 14.69 13.11 7.09
CA GLU A 377 15.18 12.28 8.20
C GLU A 377 13.99 11.55 8.83
N HIS A 378 14.00 10.22 8.75
CA HIS A 378 13.12 9.39 9.57
C HIS A 378 13.62 9.47 11.03
N PRO A 379 12.75 9.66 12.03
CA PRO A 379 13.14 9.47 13.42
C PRO A 379 13.63 8.03 13.61
N ARG A 380 14.68 7.93 14.41
CA ARG A 380 15.50 6.75 14.66
C ARG A 380 14.67 5.65 15.34
N ASP A 381 14.99 4.41 14.96
CA ASP A 381 14.73 3.15 15.68
C ASP A 381 13.44 2.36 15.33
N ASN A 382 13.53 1.51 14.29
CA ASN A 382 12.49 0.54 13.87
C ASN A 382 12.67 -0.87 14.50
N ARG A 383 13.57 -1.06 15.48
CA ARG A 383 13.87 -2.41 16.02
C ARG A 383 12.77 -2.99 16.93
N SER A 384 11.98 -2.15 17.59
CA SER A 384 11.08 -2.60 18.67
C SER A 384 9.83 -3.35 18.21
N TYR A 385 9.46 -3.27 16.93
CA TYR A 385 8.31 -4.01 16.41
C TYR A 385 8.62 -5.50 16.15
N TYR A 386 9.89 -5.85 15.87
CA TYR A 386 10.27 -7.19 15.42
C TYR A 386 10.64 -8.17 16.54
N GLU A 387 11.00 -7.69 17.74
CA GLU A 387 11.55 -8.56 18.80
C GLU A 387 10.53 -9.01 19.86
N ASN A 388 9.32 -8.43 19.90
CA ASN A 388 8.38 -8.67 21.01
C ASN A 388 7.52 -9.96 20.90
N TYR A 389 7.89 -10.91 20.04
CA TYR A 389 7.16 -12.18 19.87
C TYR A 389 7.98 -13.46 20.12
N LYS A 390 9.06 -13.39 20.90
CA LYS A 390 9.79 -14.59 21.37
C LYS A 390 9.58 -14.82 22.87
N GLY A 391 8.60 -15.66 23.18
CA GLY A 391 8.54 -16.35 24.46
C GLY A 391 9.39 -17.62 24.42
N GLU A 392 10.34 -17.71 25.37
CA GLU A 392 11.06 -18.89 25.87
C GLU A 392 12.44 -19.29 25.27
N PRO A 393 13.33 -19.88 26.12
CA PRO A 393 14.77 -19.66 26.06
C PRO A 393 15.51 -20.75 25.28
N THR A 394 16.46 -20.36 24.42
CA THR A 394 17.38 -21.30 23.79
C THR A 394 18.74 -21.33 24.48
N THR A 395 19.23 -22.54 24.63
CA THR A 395 20.49 -22.93 25.26
C THR A 395 21.72 -22.58 24.40
N ASN A 396 22.83 -22.36 25.10
CA ASN A 396 24.17 -22.06 24.60
C ASN A 396 24.63 -22.93 23.42
N VAL A 397 25.06 -22.27 22.35
CA VAL A 397 26.02 -22.81 21.38
C VAL A 397 27.10 -21.75 21.13
N GLN A 398 28.37 -22.15 21.23
CA GLN A 398 29.56 -21.28 21.11
C GLN A 398 29.84 -20.86 19.66
N PRO A 399 30.47 -19.68 19.44
CA PRO A 399 30.82 -19.22 18.10
C PRO A 399 32.15 -19.81 17.62
N HIS A 400 32.18 -20.31 16.39
CA HIS A 400 33.40 -20.59 15.66
C HIS A 400 33.99 -19.29 15.08
N SER A 401 35.29 -19.09 15.33
CA SER A 401 36.12 -18.00 14.83
C SER A 401 36.38 -18.12 13.33
N TRP A 402 36.19 -17.01 12.60
CA TRP A 402 36.62 -16.86 11.20
C TRP A 402 37.64 -15.72 11.10
N ASP A 403 38.75 -16.00 10.42
CA ASP A 403 39.95 -15.17 10.26
C ASP A 403 39.88 -14.40 8.91
N PRO A 404 40.11 -13.07 8.85
CA PRO A 404 40.01 -12.31 7.61
C PRO A 404 41.40 -12.04 7.01
N ALA A 405 41.79 -12.79 5.97
CA ALA A 405 42.92 -12.41 5.12
C ALA A 405 42.70 -12.88 3.67
N GLY A 406 42.20 -11.96 2.84
CA GLY A 406 42.06 -12.15 1.39
C GLY A 406 41.87 -10.82 0.69
N SER A 407 42.96 -10.07 0.52
CA SER A 407 42.98 -8.80 -0.21
C SER A 407 42.69 -9.01 -1.70
N ILE A 408 41.68 -8.33 -2.24
CA ILE A 408 41.56 -8.11 -3.68
C ILE A 408 41.73 -6.60 -3.93
N ASN A 409 42.93 -6.25 -4.36
CA ASN A 409 43.24 -4.96 -4.96
C ASN A 409 42.75 -4.97 -6.42
N ASP A 410 41.89 -4.03 -6.78
CA ASP A 410 41.90 -3.22 -8.02
C ASP A 410 40.48 -2.78 -8.46
N PRO A 411 39.98 -1.60 -8.00
CA PRO A 411 38.69 -1.06 -8.41
C PRO A 411 38.68 -0.44 -9.82
N ALA A 412 39.81 -0.40 -10.54
CA ALA A 412 39.93 0.39 -11.77
C ALA A 412 39.54 -0.37 -13.06
N ARG A 413 39.22 -1.67 -12.98
CA ARG A 413 39.03 -2.51 -14.17
C ARG A 413 37.60 -2.90 -14.55
N LEU A 414 36.59 -2.45 -13.78
CA LEU A 414 35.17 -2.77 -14.03
C LEU A 414 34.35 -1.64 -14.70
N THR A 415 34.98 -0.58 -15.22
CA THR A 415 34.27 0.64 -15.64
C THR A 415 34.13 0.89 -17.15
N GLN A 416 34.36 -0.09 -18.03
CA GLN A 416 34.18 0.10 -19.48
C GLN A 416 33.48 -1.07 -20.18
N GLN A 417 32.27 -1.41 -19.72
CA GLN A 417 31.30 -2.03 -20.63
C GLN A 417 30.25 -0.96 -20.98
N GLU A 418 30.53 -0.25 -22.07
CA GLU A 418 29.61 0.76 -22.62
C GLU A 418 28.30 0.07 -23.02
N SER A 419 27.23 0.32 -22.27
CA SER A 419 25.88 -0.05 -22.68
C SER A 419 25.56 0.74 -23.95
N GLY A 420 25.59 0.07 -25.11
CA GLY A 420 25.38 0.63 -26.46
C GLY A 420 23.96 1.17 -26.74
N VAL A 421 23.23 1.62 -25.71
CA VAL A 421 21.87 2.15 -25.85
C VAL A 421 21.95 3.54 -26.45
N ALA A 422 21.48 3.68 -27.70
CA ALA A 422 21.37 4.97 -28.35
C ALA A 422 20.52 5.94 -27.50
N ALA A 423 21.00 7.18 -27.37
CA ALA A 423 20.26 8.23 -26.70
C ALA A 423 18.88 8.43 -27.34
N GLY A 424 17.82 8.37 -26.54
CA GLY A 424 16.45 8.54 -27.01
C GLY A 424 15.64 7.26 -27.21
N THR A 425 16.17 6.08 -26.85
CA THR A 425 15.39 4.83 -26.83
C THR A 425 14.21 4.96 -25.87
N VAL A 426 13.01 4.71 -26.40
CA VAL A 426 11.78 4.66 -25.61
C VAL A 426 11.67 3.26 -25.02
N VAL A 427 11.50 3.16 -23.70
CA VAL A 427 11.15 1.90 -23.04
C VAL A 427 9.65 1.95 -22.77
N PRO A 428 8.80 1.43 -23.67
CA PRO A 428 7.36 1.43 -23.43
C PRO A 428 7.01 0.30 -22.46
N TYR A 429 6.53 0.69 -21.28
CA TYR A 429 5.76 -0.24 -20.45
C TYR A 429 4.30 -0.22 -20.92
N GLU A 430 3.66 -1.39 -20.97
CA GLU A 430 2.21 -1.51 -21.10
C GLU A 430 1.66 -2.16 -19.83
N VAL A 431 0.81 -1.41 -19.12
CA VAL A 431 0.10 -1.89 -17.93
C VAL A 431 -1.31 -2.31 -18.36
N ARG A 432 -1.64 -3.57 -18.14
CA ARG A 432 -2.93 -4.17 -18.46
C ARG A 432 -3.62 -4.60 -17.17
N MET A 433 -4.91 -4.34 -17.09
CA MET A 433 -5.77 -4.86 -16.03
C MET A 433 -6.68 -5.90 -16.65
N ALA A 434 -6.57 -7.13 -16.17
CA ALA A 434 -7.43 -8.22 -16.57
C ALA A 434 -8.56 -8.39 -15.55
N GLU A 435 -9.72 -8.79 -16.04
CA GLU A 435 -10.92 -9.00 -15.24
C GLU A 435 -11.54 -10.35 -15.58
N TRP A 436 -11.95 -11.07 -14.54
CA TRP A 436 -12.62 -12.34 -14.63
C TRP A 436 -14.08 -12.18 -15.04
N ARG A 437 -14.47 -12.80 -16.15
CA ARG A 437 -15.85 -12.87 -16.65
C ARG A 437 -16.06 -14.20 -17.37
N ASP A 438 -17.25 -14.78 -17.28
CA ASP A 438 -17.67 -15.93 -18.10
C ASP A 438 -16.67 -17.11 -18.11
N GLY A 439 -15.96 -17.34 -17.01
CA GLY A 439 -14.99 -18.44 -16.89
C GLY A 439 -13.57 -18.16 -17.40
N GLY A 440 -13.23 -16.91 -17.75
CA GLY A 440 -11.89 -16.53 -18.19
C GLY A 440 -11.51 -15.08 -17.88
N PHE A 441 -10.25 -14.72 -18.11
CA PHE A 441 -9.75 -13.35 -17.95
C PHE A 441 -9.74 -12.60 -19.28
N TYR A 442 -10.23 -11.35 -19.23
CA TYR A 442 -10.24 -10.43 -20.36
C TYR A 442 -9.54 -9.13 -20.00
N ILE A 443 -8.80 -8.54 -20.94
CA ILE A 443 -8.17 -7.24 -20.72
C ILE A 443 -9.24 -6.15 -20.70
N ARG A 444 -9.62 -5.73 -19.50
CA ARG A 444 -10.58 -4.64 -19.26
C ARG A 444 -10.02 -3.29 -19.70
N LYS A 445 -8.74 -3.05 -19.41
CA LYS A 445 -8.10 -1.75 -19.65
C LYS A 445 -6.60 -1.89 -19.83
N ALA A 446 -6.04 -1.06 -20.70
CA ALA A 446 -4.59 -0.95 -20.89
C ALA A 446 -4.14 0.51 -20.90
N LYS A 447 -2.91 0.76 -20.42
CA LYS A 447 -2.24 2.06 -20.45
C LYS A 447 -0.77 1.88 -20.80
N ARG A 448 -0.23 2.78 -21.61
CA ARG A 448 1.19 2.79 -21.99
C ARG A 448 1.92 3.95 -21.33
N VAL A 449 3.15 3.70 -20.88
CA VAL A 449 4.08 4.75 -20.44
C VAL A 449 5.01 5.08 -21.62
N PRO A 450 4.86 6.24 -22.28
CA PRO A 450 5.88 6.73 -23.19
C PRO A 450 7.02 7.31 -22.34
N TYR A 451 8.07 6.52 -22.08
CA TYR A 451 9.27 7.00 -21.41
C TYR A 451 10.43 7.08 -22.40
N ARG A 452 10.95 8.29 -22.63
CA ARG A 452 12.16 8.50 -23.43
C ARG A 452 13.35 8.60 -22.49
N PHE A 453 14.25 7.62 -22.54
CA PHE A 453 15.48 7.67 -21.74
C PHE A 453 16.43 8.74 -22.32
N ASP A 454 16.81 9.71 -21.49
CA ASP A 454 17.83 10.71 -21.82
C ASP A 454 19.13 10.41 -21.04
N PRO A 455 20.10 9.70 -21.65
CA PRO A 455 21.36 9.37 -20.99
C PRO A 455 22.21 10.62 -20.66
N THR A 456 21.99 11.76 -21.32
CA THR A 456 22.79 12.98 -21.11
C THR A 456 22.51 13.67 -19.78
N SER A 457 21.36 13.37 -19.18
CA SER A 457 20.99 13.86 -17.84
C SER A 457 21.86 13.26 -16.73
N PHE A 458 22.48 12.10 -16.97
CA PHE A 458 23.28 11.35 -16.00
C PHE A 458 24.72 11.89 -15.89
N ASN A 459 25.35 12.22 -17.03
CA ASN A 459 26.76 12.65 -17.05
C ASN A 459 27.02 14.04 -16.47
N ARG A 460 26.02 14.96 -16.48
CA ARG A 460 26.23 16.33 -15.96
C ARG A 460 26.35 16.42 -14.44
N ARG A 461 25.94 15.39 -13.69
CA ARG A 461 25.92 15.45 -12.21
C ARG A 461 27.22 15.00 -11.54
N LYS A 462 28.11 14.27 -12.23
CA LYS A 462 29.43 13.92 -11.69
C LYS A 462 30.34 15.13 -11.41
N HIS A 463 30.05 16.30 -11.99
CA HIS A 463 30.85 17.51 -11.84
C HIS A 463 30.28 18.57 -10.88
N ALA A 464 29.11 18.34 -10.27
CA ALA A 464 28.44 19.35 -9.45
C ALA A 464 28.59 19.16 -7.92
N VAL A 465 29.28 18.10 -7.47
CA VAL A 465 29.54 17.84 -6.05
C VAL A 465 30.94 18.34 -5.71
N ASN A 466 31.11 19.66 -5.62
CA ASN A 466 32.24 20.34 -4.95
C ASN A 466 32.10 21.85 -5.18
N LYS A 467 31.35 22.52 -4.29
CA LYS A 467 31.43 23.95 -3.94
C LYS A 467 30.06 24.38 -3.43
N TYR A 468 29.85 24.39 -2.12
CA TYR A 468 29.01 25.38 -1.45
C TYR A 468 29.38 25.41 0.05
N ASP A 469 30.32 26.29 0.40
CA ASP A 469 30.38 26.88 1.74
C ASP A 469 29.38 28.03 1.77
N VAL A 470 28.49 28.04 2.75
CA VAL A 470 27.56 29.15 3.01
C VAL A 470 27.75 29.61 4.45
N PRO A 471 27.98 30.91 4.71
CA PRO A 471 28.13 31.43 6.07
C PRO A 471 26.76 31.55 6.76
N ILE A 472 26.73 31.20 8.04
CA ILE A 472 25.56 31.37 8.91
C ILE A 472 25.60 32.79 9.49
N GLU A 473 24.63 33.63 9.13
CA GLU A 473 24.32 34.85 9.89
C GLU A 473 23.03 34.67 10.69
N SER A 474 23.15 34.86 12.00
CA SER A 474 22.07 34.88 12.98
C SER A 474 21.32 36.21 12.97
N GLY A 475 20.03 36.19 12.62
CA GLY A 475 19.14 37.34 12.66
C GLY A 475 17.99 37.16 13.66
N TRP A 476 17.79 38.18 14.50
CA TRP A 476 16.98 38.22 15.71
C TRP A 476 15.45 38.24 15.48
N VAL A 477 14.72 37.66 16.44
CA VAL A 477 13.26 37.72 16.59
C VAL A 477 12.85 39.10 17.11
N THR A 478 11.88 39.75 16.45
CA THR A 478 11.13 40.87 17.04
C THR A 478 9.64 40.57 16.92
N ALA A 479 8.96 40.54 18.06
CA ALA A 479 7.51 40.51 18.18
C ALA A 479 6.96 41.94 18.17
N MET A 480 5.81 42.21 17.52
CA MET A 480 4.77 43.15 18.00
C MET A 480 3.53 43.19 17.08
N GLY A 481 2.35 43.11 17.72
CA GLY A 481 1.07 43.76 17.35
C GLY A 481 0.14 42.94 16.43
N GLY A 482 -1.12 42.68 16.77
CA GLY A 482 -2.06 43.50 17.52
C GLY A 482 -3.12 44.06 16.58
N ALA A 483 -4.15 43.26 16.22
CA ALA A 483 -5.28 43.73 15.43
C ALA A 483 -6.60 43.12 15.91
N ARG A 484 -7.53 44.01 16.27
CA ARG A 484 -8.90 43.77 16.73
C ARG A 484 -9.76 43.22 15.59
N MET A 485 -10.59 42.21 15.87
CA MET A 485 -11.68 41.81 14.99
C MET A 485 -12.98 42.50 15.41
N GLY A 486 -13.56 43.27 14.49
CA GLY A 486 -14.92 43.80 14.58
C GLY A 486 -15.90 42.82 13.93
N VAL A 487 -16.99 42.54 14.64
CA VAL A 487 -18.17 41.79 14.20
C VAL A 487 -19.05 42.72 13.36
N PRO A 488 -19.82 42.18 12.39
CA PRO A 488 -21.20 42.61 12.30
C PRO A 488 -22.17 41.44 12.32
N VAL A 489 -23.17 41.61 13.18
CA VAL A 489 -24.42 40.86 13.25
C VAL A 489 -25.32 41.35 12.12
N THR A 490 -25.86 40.44 11.31
CA THR A 490 -27.14 40.68 10.62
C THR A 490 -27.94 39.38 10.61
N SER A 491 -29.06 39.41 11.32
CA SER A 491 -30.20 38.51 11.23
C SER A 491 -30.90 38.65 9.87
N VAL A 492 -31.31 37.53 9.27
CA VAL A 492 -32.47 37.51 8.34
C VAL A 492 -33.24 36.22 8.55
N ASP A 493 -34.56 36.38 8.58
CA ASP A 493 -35.63 35.45 8.86
C ASP A 493 -35.82 34.30 7.87
N ALA A 494 -36.59 33.33 8.36
CA ALA A 494 -37.20 32.20 7.68
C ALA A 494 -38.17 32.59 6.56
N GLY A 495 -38.30 31.70 5.57
CA GLY A 495 -39.34 31.75 4.55
C GLY A 495 -39.13 30.69 3.46
N ASP A 496 -39.88 29.59 3.59
CA ASP A 496 -40.40 28.63 2.60
C ASP A 496 -39.77 28.52 1.20
N MET A 497 -39.53 27.28 0.75
CA MET A 497 -40.25 26.70 -0.40
C MET A 497 -39.87 25.22 -0.66
N TRP A 498 -40.89 24.34 -0.59
CA TRP A 498 -41.28 23.23 -1.49
C TRP A 498 -40.18 22.62 -2.40
N GLY A 499 -39.95 21.33 -2.55
CA GLY A 499 -40.80 20.13 -2.43
C GLY A 499 -40.46 19.23 -3.65
N CYS A 500 -40.26 17.93 -3.46
CA CYS A 500 -40.49 16.91 -4.50
C CYS A 500 -40.46 15.50 -3.90
N GLU A 501 -41.44 14.73 -4.34
CA GLU A 501 -42.02 13.55 -3.72
C GLU A 501 -41.20 12.28 -3.90
N ALA A 502 -41.40 11.38 -2.95
CA ALA A 502 -41.05 9.97 -3.04
C ALA A 502 -42.05 9.24 -3.95
N LEU A 503 -41.55 8.46 -4.90
CA LEU A 503 -42.34 7.42 -5.57
C LEU A 503 -42.08 6.08 -4.87
N GLN A 504 -43.08 5.66 -4.10
CA GLN A 504 -43.34 4.26 -3.80
C GLN A 504 -43.90 3.59 -5.05
N THR A 505 -43.40 2.40 -5.38
CA THR A 505 -44.17 1.42 -6.15
C THR A 505 -44.09 0.09 -5.41
N SER A 506 -45.25 -0.28 -4.87
CA SER A 506 -45.63 -1.57 -4.31
C SER A 506 -45.81 -2.62 -5.41
N ASP A 507 -45.48 -3.86 -5.04
CA ASP A 507 -46.15 -5.13 -5.32
C ASP A 507 -46.46 -5.53 -6.77
N VAL A 508 -45.81 -6.63 -7.19
CA VAL A 508 -46.44 -7.68 -8.00
C VAL A 508 -46.05 -9.03 -7.39
N GLU A 509 -47.04 -9.65 -6.74
CA GLU A 509 -47.04 -11.06 -6.32
C GLU A 509 -47.33 -12.02 -7.49
N ASP A 510 -46.97 -13.28 -7.24
CA ASP A 510 -47.47 -14.54 -7.81
C ASP A 510 -46.98 -15.04 -9.17
N MET A 511 -46.22 -16.15 -9.12
CA MET A 511 -46.65 -17.44 -9.68
C MET A 511 -45.75 -18.61 -9.19
N VAL A 512 -46.35 -19.46 -8.33
CA VAL A 512 -46.17 -20.90 -8.02
C VAL A 512 -44.76 -21.48 -7.85
#